data_AF-A0AAV6JG16-F1
#
_entry.id   AF-A0AAV6JG16-F1
#
_cell.length_a   1.000
_cell.length_b   1.000
_cell.length_c   1.000
_cell.angle_alpha   90.00
_cell.angle_beta   90.00
_cell.angle_gamma   90.00
#
_symmetry.space_group_name_H-M   'P 1'
#
loop_
_entity.id
_entity.type
_entity.pdbx_description
1 polymer ?
#
loop_
_entity_poly.entity_id
_entity_poly.type
_entity_poly.pdbx_seq_one_letter_code
_entity_poly.pdbx_strand_id
1 'polypeptide(L)' 'MHGKSKSLADKFEYVMHGLYKMSEDDSSGTVEVIAYISFGALQLMLKGDQCRMGKFKLDQRLFLLMRKM' A
#
# COMPACT_ATOMS: atom_id res chain seq x y z
N MET A 1 -12.97 -28.49 15.11
CA MET A 1 -13.32 -27.09 14.80
C MET A 1 -12.05 -26.26 14.86
N HIS A 2 -11.52 -25.80 13.72
CA HIS A 2 -10.32 -24.94 13.72
C HIS A 2 -10.72 -23.53 14.17
N GLY A 3 -10.25 -23.10 15.33
CA GLY A 3 -10.46 -21.75 15.83
C GLY A 3 -9.79 -20.75 14.90
N LYS A 4 -10.55 -19.75 14.42
CA LYS A 4 -9.99 -18.63 13.64
C LYS A 4 -8.94 -17.94 14.49
N SER A 5 -7.67 -18.07 14.11
CA SER A 5 -6.57 -17.28 14.64
C SER A 5 -6.84 -15.80 14.37
N LYS A 6 -6.86 -14.97 15.42
CA LYS A 6 -7.09 -13.53 15.29
C LYS A 6 -6.08 -12.93 14.33
N SER A 7 -6.57 -12.21 13.33
CA SER A 7 -5.76 -11.58 12.29
C SER A 7 -5.61 -10.08 12.56
N LEU A 8 -4.63 -9.44 11.91
CA LEU A 8 -4.51 -7.98 11.97
C LEU A 8 -5.76 -7.29 11.40
N ALA A 9 -6.41 -7.90 10.39
CA ALA A 9 -7.62 -7.38 9.76
C ALA A 9 -8.78 -7.21 10.76
N ASP A 10 -8.85 -8.00 11.83
CA ASP A 10 -9.93 -7.94 12.81
C ASP A 10 -9.96 -6.61 13.60
N LYS A 11 -8.89 -5.81 13.53
CA LYS A 11 -8.76 -4.51 14.21
C LYS A 11 -9.14 -3.33 13.32
N PHE A 12 -9.43 -3.56 12.05
CA PHE A 12 -9.68 -2.53 11.05
C PHE A 12 -11.09 -2.68 10.49
N GLU A 13 -11.72 -1.55 10.16
CA GLU A 13 -13.09 -1.52 9.63
C GLU A 13 -13.12 -1.82 8.14
N TYR A 14 -12.00 -1.57 7.46
CA TYR A 14 -11.88 -1.72 6.03
C TYR A 14 -10.57 -2.40 5.65
N VAL A 15 -10.69 -3.43 4.81
CA VAL A 15 -9.57 -4.26 4.36
C VAL A 15 -9.68 -4.49 2.86
N MET A 16 -8.62 -4.16 2.13
CA MET A 16 -8.50 -4.44 0.69
C MET A 16 -7.16 -5.08 0.36
N HIS A 17 -7.12 -5.85 -0.72
CA HIS A 17 -5.88 -6.43 -1.26
C HIS A 17 -5.72 -6.01 -2.72
N GLY A 18 -4.49 -5.68 -3.11
CA GLY A 18 -4.22 -5.14 -4.44
C GLY A 18 -2.80 -5.38 -4.89
N LEU A 19 -2.56 -5.08 -6.16
CA LEU A 19 -1.25 -5.02 -6.79
C LEU A 19 -0.81 -3.57 -6.86
N TYR A 20 0.50 -3.33 -6.74
CA TYR A 20 1.04 -1.98 -6.84
C TYR A 20 2.25 -1.91 -7.76
N LYS A 21 2.41 -0.71 -8.35
CA LYS A 21 3.50 -0.33 -9.22
C LYS A 21 4.14 0.94 -8.65
N MET A 22 5.47 1.00 -8.62
CA MET A 22 6.18 2.22 -8.24
C MET A 22 6.81 2.90 -9.45
N SER A 23 6.86 4.22 -9.38
CA SER A 23 7.54 5.11 -10.29
C SER A 23 8.33 6.11 -9.47
N GLU A 24 9.58 6.33 -9.85
CA GLU A 24 10.45 7.35 -9.26
C GLU A 24 10.29 8.63 -10.08
N ASP A 25 10.11 9.76 -9.41
CA ASP A 25 10.05 11.08 -10.04
C ASP A 25 11.28 11.89 -9.63
N ASP A 26 12.28 11.94 -10.52
CA ASP A 26 13.55 12.62 -10.31
C ASP A 26 13.52 14.09 -10.77
N SER A 27 12.35 14.63 -11.10
CA SER A 27 12.21 15.90 -11.81
C SER A 27 12.64 17.15 -11.02
N SER A 28 12.86 17.05 -9.70
CA SER A 28 13.03 18.22 -8.82
C SER A 28 14.26 18.22 -7.90
N GLY A 29 15.16 17.23 -8.00
CA GLY A 29 16.31 17.09 -7.09
C GLY A 29 15.96 16.57 -5.69
N THR A 30 14.67 16.54 -5.33
CA THR A 30 14.08 15.74 -4.25
C THR A 30 13.54 14.45 -4.85
N VAL A 31 14.10 13.30 -4.46
CA VAL A 31 13.64 11.99 -4.94
C VAL A 31 12.31 11.64 -4.29
N GLU A 32 11.23 12.00 -4.95
CA GLU A 32 9.87 11.65 -4.56
C GLU A 32 9.48 10.32 -5.24
N VAL A 33 8.95 9.39 -4.46
CA VAL A 33 8.45 8.11 -4.97
C VAL A 33 6.93 8.17 -5.05
N ILE A 34 6.41 7.76 -6.20
CA ILE A 34 4.98 7.61 -6.44
C ILE A 34 4.65 6.13 -6.56
N ALA A 35 3.76 5.64 -5.70
CA ALA A 35 3.23 4.29 -5.75
C ALA A 35 1.76 4.31 -6.18
N TYR A 36 1.47 3.61 -7.26
CA TYR A 36 0.11 3.39 -7.77
C TYR A 36 -0.36 2.00 -7.36
N ILE A 37 -1.47 1.93 -6.64
CA ILE A 37 -2.05 0.68 -6.15
C ILE A 37 -3.43 0.48 -6.80
N SER A 38 -3.71 -0.73 -7.28
CA SER A 38 -4.97 -1.13 -7.90
C SER A 38 -5.67 -2.21 -7.09
N PHE A 39 -6.92 -1.93 -6.71
CA PHE A 39 -7.84 -2.83 -6.01
C PHE A 39 -9.05 -3.15 -6.89
N GLY A 40 -8.81 -3.82 -8.03
CA GLY A 40 -9.90 -4.29 -8.91
C GLY A 40 -10.78 -3.17 -9.46
N ALA A 41 -10.14 -2.16 -10.10
CA ALA A 41 -10.69 -0.90 -10.63
C ALA A 41 -10.65 0.31 -9.69
N LEU A 42 -10.50 0.11 -8.38
CA LEU A 42 -10.22 1.23 -7.46
C LEU A 42 -8.71 1.54 -7.45
N GLN A 43 -8.35 2.78 -7.76
CA GLN A 43 -6.95 3.22 -7.80
C GLN A 43 -6.60 4.08 -6.58
N LEU A 44 -5.40 3.90 -6.05
CA LEU A 44 -4.82 4.71 -4.98
C LEU A 44 -3.42 5.18 -5.42
N MET A 45 -3.15 6.47 -5.26
CA MET A 45 -1.83 7.06 -5.50
C MET A 45 -1.24 7.50 -4.16
N LEU A 46 -0.08 6.96 -3.81
CA LEU A 46 0.71 7.38 -2.65
C LEU A 46 1.96 8.09 -3.15
N LYS A 47 2.19 9.31 -2.67
CA LYS A 47 3.39 10.10 -2.98
C LYS A 47 4.13 10.42 -1.69
N GLY A 48 5.44 10.24 -1.67
CA GLY A 48 6.26 10.59 -0.52
C GLY A 48 7.76 10.36 -0.75
N ASP A 49 8.57 10.68 0.26
CA ASP A 49 10.03 10.59 0.16
C ASP A 49 10.50 9.14 -0.01
N GLN A 50 11.52 8.94 -0.87
CA GLN A 50 12.13 7.63 -1.13
C GLN A 50 12.63 6.92 0.15
N CYS A 51 13.08 7.67 1.16
CA CYS A 51 13.56 7.13 2.43
C CYS A 51 12.48 6.34 3.20
N ARG A 52 11.20 6.71 3.04
CA ARG A 52 10.05 5.99 3.64
C ARG A 52 9.50 4.91 2.72
N MET A 53 9.68 5.06 1.41
CA MET A 53 9.18 4.13 0.39
C MET A 53 10.16 2.98 0.04
N GLY A 54 11.41 3.01 0.50
CA GLY A 54 12.44 2.01 0.15
C GLY A 54 12.15 0.54 0.55
N LYS A 55 11.10 0.30 1.35
CA LYS A 55 10.64 -1.07 1.70
C LYS A 55 9.67 -1.67 0.68
N PHE A 56 9.16 -0.86 -0.24
CA PHE A 56 8.25 -1.33 -1.27
C PHE A 56 9.06 -1.96 -2.42
N LYS A 57 8.79 -3.22 -2.74
CA LYS A 57 9.35 -3.95 -3.89
C LYS A 57 8.28 -4.10 -4.97
N LEU A 58 8.64 -3.77 -6.21
CA LEU A 58 7.79 -4.00 -7.39
C LEU A 58 7.18 -5.41 -7.37
N ASP A 59 5.90 -5.46 -7.70
CA ASP A 59 5.11 -6.69 -7.90
C ASP A 59 4.77 -7.49 -6.64
N GLN A 60 4.80 -6.84 -5.47
CA GLN A 60 4.31 -7.46 -4.23
C GLN A 60 2.81 -7.23 -4.03
N ARG A 61 2.16 -8.22 -3.39
CA ARG A 61 0.76 -8.07 -2.94
C ARG A 61 0.73 -7.17 -1.72
N LEU A 62 -0.12 -6.14 -1.77
CA LEU A 62 -0.29 -5.19 -0.67
C LEU A 62 -1.69 -5.34 -0.06
N PHE A 63 -1.77 -5.24 1.27
CA PHE A 63 -3.00 -5.15 2.01
C PHE A 63 -3.18 -3.73 2.53
N LEU A 64 -4.31 -3.10 2.19
CA LEU A 64 -4.75 -1.82 2.73
C LEU A 64 -5.66 -2.09 3.92
N LEU A 65 -5.30 -1.55 5.08
CA LEU A 65 -6.03 -1.65 6.34
C LEU A 65 -6.39 -0.24 6.80
N MET A 66 -7.68 0.09 6.89
CA MET A 66 -8.14 1.40 7.35
C MET A 66 -9.12 1.25 8.52
N ARG A 67 -9.02 2.19 9.46
CA ARG A 67 -9.90 2.29 10.63
C ARG A 67 -10.24 3.76 10.82
N LYS A 68 -11.51 4.05 11.13
CA LYS A 68 -11.95 5.38 11.51
C LYS A 68 -11.38 5.78 12.88
N MET A 69 -10.88 7.00 12.98
CA MET A 69 -10.44 7.61 14.24
C MET A 69 -11.61 8.28 14.96
#